data_AF-A0A1A8MHD6-F1
#
_entry.id   AF-A0A1A8MHD6-F1
#
_cell.length_a   1.000
_cell.length_b   1.000
_cell.length_c   1.000
_cell.angle_alpha   90.00
_cell.angle_beta   90.00
_cell.angle_gamma   90.00
#
_symmetry.space_group_name_H-M   'P 1'
#
loop_
_entity.id
_entity.type
_entity.pdbx_description
1 polymer ?
#
loop_
_entity_poly.entity_id
_entity_poly.type
_entity_poly.pdbx_seq_one_letter_code
_entity_poly.pdbx_strand_id
1 'polypeptide(L)'
;MSEEKMMKEFAKCTSFAAPGPHVFLAVINLNRFTEEQKNVEIIQEFFGKDAAAYTMVVFIHGDDLKVEGVSIERFISPNQALRVSQCGGGYVVFNNRADDPSQVRKLLRQINIMIL
;
A
#
# COMPACT_ATOMS: atom_id res chain seq x y z
N MET A 1 9.91 -19.18 4.40
CA MET A 1 8.55 -19.63 4.78
C MET A 1 8.05 -20.53 3.64
N SER A 2 7.43 -21.68 3.89
CA SER A 2 6.91 -22.50 2.78
C SER A 2 5.64 -21.87 2.20
N GLU A 3 5.37 -22.11 0.92
CA GLU A 3 4.14 -21.66 0.24
C GLU A 3 2.89 -22.13 0.99
N GLU A 4 2.88 -23.37 1.47
CA GLU A 4 1.78 -23.94 2.25
C GLU A 4 1.50 -23.14 3.53
N LYS A 5 2.55 -22.72 4.26
CA LYS A 5 2.40 -21.90 5.47
C LYS A 5 1.87 -20.50 5.12
N MET A 6 2.26 -19.95 3.97
CA MET A 6 1.77 -18.66 3.48
C MET A 6 0.28 -18.73 3.15
N MET A 7 -0.14 -19.74 2.39
CA MET A 7 -1.53 -19.99 2.03
C MET A 7 -2.42 -20.18 3.27
N LYS A 8 -1.91 -20.85 4.30
CA LYS A 8 -2.64 -21.07 5.55
C LYS A 8 -2.88 -19.78 6.34
N GLU A 9 -1.86 -18.93 6.50
CA GLU A 9 -2.03 -17.64 7.17
C GLU A 9 -2.92 -16.69 6.36
N PHE A 10 -2.89 -16.81 5.03
CA PHE A 10 -3.77 -16.06 4.14
C PHE A 10 -5.24 -16.46 4.26
N ALA A 11 -5.54 -17.77 4.25
CA ALA A 11 -6.88 -18.30 4.48
C ALA A 11 -7.43 -17.86 5.85
N LYS A 12 -6.55 -17.70 6.82
CA LYS A 12 -6.90 -17.17 8.14
C LYS A 12 -7.16 -15.66 8.12
N CYS A 13 -6.36 -14.88 7.39
CA CYS A 13 -6.57 -13.44 7.24
C CYS A 13 -7.89 -13.12 6.52
N THR A 14 -8.20 -13.87 5.46
CA THR A 14 -9.46 -13.72 4.70
C THR A 14 -10.68 -14.05 5.54
N SER A 15 -10.62 -15.05 6.42
CA SER A 15 -11.74 -15.35 7.33
C SER A 15 -11.98 -14.25 8.36
N PHE A 16 -10.93 -13.55 8.82
CA PHE A 16 -11.08 -12.36 9.66
C PHE A 16 -11.66 -11.15 8.91
N ALA A 17 -11.53 -11.12 7.58
CA ALA A 17 -12.01 -10.06 6.73
C ALA A 17 -13.37 -10.37 6.08
N ALA A 18 -14.08 -11.44 6.48
CA ALA A 18 -15.36 -11.82 5.87
C ALA A 18 -16.40 -10.68 5.91
N PRO A 19 -17.18 -10.44 4.83
CA PRO A 19 -17.29 -11.21 3.57
C PRO A 19 -16.12 -11.02 2.59
N GLY A 20 -15.26 -10.03 2.83
CA GLY A 20 -14.06 -9.71 2.07
C GLY A 20 -13.53 -8.33 2.48
N PRO A 21 -12.24 -8.04 2.28
CA PRO A 21 -11.70 -6.73 2.58
C PRO A 21 -12.27 -5.66 1.64
N HIS A 22 -12.53 -4.46 2.18
CA HIS A 22 -12.99 -3.32 1.37
C HIS A 22 -11.85 -2.71 0.53
N VAL A 23 -10.65 -2.63 1.12
CA VAL A 23 -9.46 -2.04 0.52
C VAL A 23 -8.23 -2.80 1.02
N PHE A 24 -7.23 -2.95 0.14
CA PHE A 24 -5.89 -3.42 0.48
C PHE A 24 -4.94 -2.23 0.65
N LEU A 25 -4.19 -2.20 1.74
CA LEU A 25 -3.14 -1.21 1.96
C LEU A 25 -1.77 -1.86 1.76
N ALA A 26 -1.10 -1.51 0.66
CA ALA A 26 0.26 -1.93 0.38
C ALA A 26 1.24 -0.96 1.04
N VAL A 27 1.66 -1.27 2.27
CA VAL A 27 2.60 -0.43 3.02
C VAL A 27 4.02 -0.65 2.48
N ILE A 28 4.67 0.44 2.09
CA ILE A 28 6.04 0.44 1.57
C ILE A 28 6.87 1.47 2.32
N ASN A 29 7.97 1.02 2.91
CA ASN A 29 9.00 1.85 3.47
C ASN A 29 9.87 2.43 2.36
N LEU A 30 9.98 3.76 2.31
CA LEU A 30 10.76 4.44 1.28
C LEU A 30 12.24 4.04 1.31
N ASN A 31 12.79 3.78 2.49
CA ASN A 31 14.17 3.33 2.65
C ASN A 31 14.40 1.89 2.15
N ARG A 32 13.32 1.12 1.89
CA ARG A 32 13.37 -0.28 1.42
C ARG A 32 12.51 -0.53 0.19
N PHE A 33 12.18 0.53 -0.54
CA PHE A 33 11.21 0.48 -1.63
C PHE A 33 11.58 -0.56 -2.71
N THR A 34 12.86 -0.73 -3.00
CA THR A 34 13.36 -1.73 -3.97
C THR A 34 13.11 -3.17 -3.55
N GLU A 35 13.12 -3.48 -2.25
CA GLU A 35 12.85 -4.82 -1.72
C GLU A 35 11.35 -5.08 -1.57
N GLU A 36 10.60 -4.06 -1.18
CA GLU A 36 9.17 -4.15 -0.82
C GLU A 36 8.22 -3.98 -2.02
N GLN A 37 8.75 -3.75 -3.22
CA GLN A 37 7.99 -3.79 -4.48
C GLN A 37 7.22 -5.11 -4.69
N LYS A 38 7.71 -6.21 -4.11
CA LYS A 38 7.04 -7.51 -4.18
C LYS A 38 5.68 -7.52 -3.49
N ASN A 39 5.41 -6.60 -2.56
CA ASN A 39 4.14 -6.58 -1.82
C ASN A 39 2.94 -6.35 -2.75
N VAL A 40 3.07 -5.47 -3.74
CA VAL A 40 2.01 -5.21 -4.73
C VAL A 40 1.79 -6.42 -5.66
N GLU A 41 2.88 -7.07 -6.07
CA GLU A 41 2.84 -8.31 -6.85
C GLU A 41 2.13 -9.43 -6.08
N ILE A 42 2.48 -9.62 -4.80
CA ILE A 42 1.85 -10.62 -3.92
C ILE A 42 0.35 -10.33 -3.76
N ILE A 43 -0.06 -9.08 -3.59
CA ILE A 43 -1.49 -8.76 -3.50
C ILE A 43 -2.22 -9.16 -4.80
N GLN A 44 -1.64 -8.84 -5.96
CA GLN A 44 -2.23 -9.17 -7.26
C GLN A 44 -2.22 -10.69 -7.57
N GLU A 45 -1.18 -11.41 -7.17
CA GLU A 45 -1.05 -12.85 -7.37
C GLU A 45 -2.09 -13.61 -6.56
N PHE A 46 -2.36 -13.19 -5.32
CA PHE A 46 -3.22 -13.92 -4.40
C PHE A 46 -4.70 -13.50 -4.48
N PHE A 47 -4.99 -12.22 -4.71
CA PHE A 47 -6.37 -11.71 -4.79
C PHE A 47 -6.84 -11.45 -6.23
N GLY A 48 -5.99 -11.74 -7.21
CA GLY A 48 -6.27 -11.51 -8.62
C GLY A 48 -6.00 -10.06 -9.05
N LYS A 49 -6.00 -9.85 -10.37
CA LYS A 49 -5.72 -8.53 -10.96
C LYS A 49 -6.73 -7.46 -10.55
N ASP A 50 -7.97 -7.85 -10.25
CA ASP A 50 -9.03 -6.95 -9.78
C ASP A 50 -8.74 -6.37 -8.39
N ALA A 51 -7.91 -7.03 -7.57
CA ALA A 51 -7.50 -6.52 -6.27
C ALA A 51 -6.69 -5.22 -6.38
N ALA A 52 -6.03 -4.98 -7.52
CA ALA A 52 -5.32 -3.74 -7.77
C ALA A 52 -6.28 -2.53 -7.75
N ALA A 53 -7.53 -2.68 -8.22
CA ALA A 53 -8.53 -1.62 -8.17
C ALA A 53 -8.87 -1.20 -6.73
N TYR A 54 -8.82 -2.14 -5.80
CA TYR A 54 -9.06 -1.94 -4.36
C TYR A 54 -7.76 -1.77 -3.56
N THR A 55 -6.62 -1.60 -4.21
CA THR A 55 -5.33 -1.42 -3.53
C THR A 55 -4.94 0.06 -3.49
N MET A 56 -4.41 0.50 -2.36
CA MET A 56 -3.74 1.79 -2.18
C MET A 56 -2.33 1.58 -1.64
N VAL A 57 -1.35 2.27 -2.20
CA VAL A 57 0.03 2.22 -1.73
C VAL A 57 0.22 3.24 -0.60
N VAL A 58 0.75 2.79 0.54
CA VAL A 58 1.02 3.65 1.70
C VAL A 58 2.53 3.74 1.90
N PHE A 59 3.11 4.86 1.52
CA PHE A 59 4.52 5.15 1.75
C PHE A 59 4.74 5.58 3.19
N ILE A 60 5.57 4.86 3.93
CA ILE A 60 6.02 5.25 5.27
C ILE A 60 7.45 5.77 5.24
N HIS A 61 7.84 6.52 6.28
CA HIS A 61 9.13 7.19 6.38
C HIS A 61 9.35 8.29 5.33
N GLY A 62 8.28 8.87 4.79
CA GLY A 62 8.37 9.98 3.83
C GLY A 62 8.77 11.32 4.45
N ASP A 63 8.87 11.38 5.78
CA ASP A 63 9.50 12.48 6.50
C ASP A 63 11.00 12.61 6.17
N ASP A 64 11.70 11.49 5.93
CA ASP A 64 13.09 11.50 5.50
C ASP A 64 13.24 12.27 4.16
N LEU A 65 12.28 12.11 3.23
CA LEU A 65 12.24 12.87 1.97
C LEU A 65 11.98 14.37 2.15
N LYS A 66 11.15 14.74 3.13
CA LYS A 66 10.85 16.16 3.43
C LYS A 66 12.07 16.88 3.99
N VAL A 67 12.89 16.21 4.79
CA VAL A 67 14.15 16.75 5.31
C VAL A 67 15.13 17.03 4.17
N GLU A 68 15.15 16.16 3.16
CA GLU A 68 16.02 16.31 1.98
C GLU A 68 15.44 17.25 0.90
N GLY A 69 14.21 17.74 1.07
CA GLY A 69 13.53 18.58 0.08
C GLY A 69 13.19 17.84 -1.23
N VAL A 70 13.14 16.50 -1.19
CA VAL A 70 12.87 15.65 -2.34
C VAL A 70 11.39 15.26 -2.34
N SER A 71 10.71 15.39 -3.48
CA SER A 71 9.34 14.93 -3.61
C SER A 71 9.30 13.42 -3.85
N ILE A 72 8.23 12.76 -3.44
CA ILE A 72 8.03 11.33 -3.64
C ILE A 72 8.11 10.95 -5.13
N GLU A 73 7.61 11.81 -6.01
CA GLU A 73 7.63 11.61 -7.47
C GLU A 73 9.05 11.63 -8.04
N ARG A 74 9.98 12.33 -7.39
CA ARG A 74 11.41 12.31 -7.75
C ARG A 74 12.15 11.11 -7.17
N PHE A 75 11.66 10.57 -6.05
CA PHE A 75 12.27 9.44 -5.37
C PHE A 75 11.91 8.10 -6.04
N ILE A 76 10.66 7.96 -6.49
CA ILE A 76 10.22 6.73 -7.17
C ILE A 76 10.71 6.69 -8.62
N SER A 77 11.21 5.53 -9.05
CA SER A 77 11.60 5.34 -10.45
C SER A 77 10.37 5.23 -11.37
N PRO A 78 10.50 5.44 -12.69
CA PRO A 78 9.38 5.33 -13.63
C PRO A 78 8.65 3.98 -13.56
N ASN A 79 9.39 2.87 -13.38
CA ASN A 79 8.79 1.54 -13.23
C ASN A 79 7.99 1.42 -11.93
N GLN A 80 8.42 2.09 -10.88
CA GLN A 80 7.74 2.09 -9.59
C GLN A 80 6.47 2.93 -9.65
N ALA A 81 6.54 4.10 -10.28
CA ALA A 81 5.39 4.96 -10.55
C ALA A 81 4.33 4.23 -11.39
N LEU A 82 4.75 3.44 -12.39
CA LEU A 82 3.84 2.63 -13.21
C LEU A 82 3.09 1.57 -12.39
N ARG A 83 3.73 0.98 -11.38
CA ARG A 83 3.09 -0.02 -10.51
C ARG A 83 2.12 0.63 -9.54
N VAL A 84 2.47 1.80 -9.01
CA VAL A 84 1.56 2.61 -8.19
C VAL A 84 0.36 3.09 -9.00
N SER A 85 0.53 3.44 -10.28
CA SER A 85 -0.58 3.87 -11.14
C SER A 85 -1.53 2.75 -11.54
N GLN A 86 -1.13 1.48 -11.39
CA GLN A 86 -2.02 0.34 -11.54
C GLN A 86 -2.95 0.14 -10.33
N CYS A 87 -2.64 0.77 -9.19
CA CYS A 87 -3.47 0.72 -7.99
C CYS A 87 -4.59 1.75 -8.07
N GLY A 88 -5.85 1.32 -7.94
CA GLY A 88 -7.02 2.22 -8.05
C GLY A 88 -7.06 3.30 -6.96
N GLY A 89 -6.47 3.03 -5.80
CA GLY A 89 -6.32 4.01 -4.72
C GLY A 89 -5.14 4.96 -4.87
N GLY A 90 -4.29 4.78 -5.89
CA GLY A 90 -3.04 5.50 -6.04
C GLY A 90 -2.13 5.30 -4.83
N TYR A 91 -1.62 6.41 -4.28
CA TYR A 91 -0.76 6.36 -3.10
C TYR A 91 -1.00 7.50 -2.11
N VAL A 92 -0.60 7.24 -0.87
CA VAL A 92 -0.47 8.24 0.21
C VAL A 92 0.91 8.16 0.84
N VAL A 93 1.39 9.28 1.36
CA VAL A 93 2.58 9.33 2.22
C VAL A 93 2.11 9.51 3.65
N PHE A 94 2.56 8.63 4.53
CA PHE A 94 2.15 8.55 5.92
C PHE A 94 3.37 8.63 6.85
N ASN A 95 3.37 9.61 7.75
CA ASN A 95 4.40 9.79 8.76
C ASN A 95 3.93 9.17 10.09
N ASN A 96 4.43 7.97 10.39
CA ASN A 96 4.13 7.26 11.64
C ASN A 96 4.84 7.85 12.89
N ARG A 97 5.78 8.79 12.71
CA ARG A 97 6.46 9.48 13.82
C ARG A 97 5.74 10.76 14.24
N ALA A 98 4.78 11.22 13.43
CA ALA A 98 3.99 12.41 13.73
C ALA A 98 2.71 12.02 14.48
N ASP A 99 2.45 12.69 15.60
CA ASP A 99 1.16 12.66 16.28
C ASP A 99 0.17 13.59 15.57
N ASP A 100 -0.16 13.25 14.33
CA ASP A 100 -1.06 14.03 13.47
C ASP A 100 -2.28 13.19 13.04
N PRO A 101 -3.43 13.35 13.72
CA PRO A 101 -4.64 12.62 13.38
C PRO A 101 -5.23 13.02 12.01
N SER A 102 -4.79 14.14 11.41
CA SER A 102 -5.26 14.58 10.10
C SER A 102 -4.84 13.61 8.98
N GLN A 103 -3.70 12.93 9.13
CA GLN A 103 -3.22 11.92 8.18
C GLN A 103 -4.20 10.73 8.09
N VAL A 104 -4.69 10.27 9.25
CA VAL A 104 -5.70 9.20 9.32
C VAL A 104 -7.01 9.65 8.67
N ARG A 105 -7.47 10.88 8.93
CA ARG A 105 -8.69 11.42 8.31
C ARG A 105 -8.56 11.50 6.79
N LYS A 106 -7.39 11.92 6.28
CA LYS A 106 -7.11 11.98 4.84
C LYS A 106 -7.11 10.58 4.21
N LEU A 107 -6.48 9.61 4.87
CA LEU A 107 -6.47 8.21 4.43
C LEU A 107 -7.90 7.65 4.33
N LEU A 108 -8.70 7.79 5.39
CA LEU A 108 -10.08 7.33 5.40
C LEU A 108 -10.95 8.00 4.32
N ARG A 109 -10.73 9.28 4.06
CA ARG A 109 -11.43 9.99 2.97
C ARG A 109 -11.11 9.39 1.61
N GLN A 110 -9.85 9.02 1.36
CA GLN A 110 -9.47 8.38 0.10
C GLN A 110 -10.01 6.96 -0.01
N ILE A 111 -9.97 6.17 1.08
CA ILE A 111 -10.60 4.85 1.12
C ILE A 111 -12.08 4.95 0.75
N ASN A 112 -12.81 5.92 1.31
CA ASN A 112 -14.23 6.11 0.96
C ASN A 112 -14.44 6.44 -0.52
N ILE A 113 -13.53 7.18 -1.17
CA ILE A 113 -13.63 7.49 -2.59
C ILE A 113 -13.44 6.23 -3.46
N MET A 114 -12.64 5.26 -3.01
CA MET A 114 -12.40 4.03 -3.77
C MET A 114 -13.60 3.07 -3.80
N ILE A 115 -14.51 3.19 -2.83
CA ILE A 115 -15.63 2.25 -2.64
C ILE A 115 -16.95 2.85 -3.19
N LEU A 116 -16.93 4.14 -3.58
CA LEU A 116 -18.06 4.87 -4.18
C LEU A 116 -18.02 4.80 -5.70
#